data_AF-A0A0U0WEB5-F1
#
_entry.id   AF-A0A0U0WEB5-F1
#
_cell.length_a   1.000
_cell.length_b   1.000
_cell.length_c   1.000
_cell.angle_alpha   90.00
_cell.angle_beta   90.00
_cell.angle_gamma   90.00
#
_symmetry.space_group_name_H-M   'P 1'
#
loop_
_entity.id
_entity.type
_entity.pdbx_description
1 polymer ?
#
loop_
_entity_poly.entity_id
_entity_poly.type
_entity_poly.pdbx_seq_one_letter_code
_entity_poly.pdbx_strand_id
1 'polypeptide(L)'
;MGAGGQGGTGGTGGSGATGAAGTGNAGSGNTGGQGGAGGTGGTGGAAAAGGTNGNGGTGGIGGQGGQGGAGSANSGTGTGGAGGSGGLLGTAGLTGAPGVATVPLQLNGQDLYVNVSVGGGPNVPVIVDTGSRGLILPPQDVNLASLGNATGQGSVTYGGVGDYLTEYYNTYTTTVNFGNGIVTAPTTVAVVTSITQNFIFSYPASQAPAILGVGANGYGPASSPVTALPGAFGQGLLIDEPTGTLQFGPNPLPGYASVTGAPITTLDVRINGGAMQQTTGAYIDSGGLGGSVPDNLGPPNSGGYLPAGTTVSVYTPDGTLLYTTTAGNQQTTVAPSALGGFFNTGISPFLQDPVYLSYSPSGAGTMVFDT
;
A
#
# COMPACT_ATOMS: atom_id res chain seq x y z
N MET A 1 -8.61 -28.01 -4.03
CA MET A 1 -9.50 -27.01 -4.63
C MET A 1 -10.86 -27.67 -4.82
N GLY A 2 -11.84 -27.35 -3.97
CA GLY A 2 -13.19 -27.88 -4.10
C GLY A 2 -14.07 -26.87 -4.82
N ALA A 3 -14.42 -27.15 -6.07
CA ALA A 3 -15.43 -26.36 -6.77
C ALA A 3 -16.81 -26.80 -6.28
N GLY A 4 -17.58 -25.90 -5.66
CA GLY A 4 -19.02 -26.11 -5.47
C GLY A 4 -19.77 -26.09 -6.81
N GLY A 5 -21.07 -26.40 -6.80
CA GLY A 5 -21.89 -26.39 -8.02
C GLY A 5 -22.23 -24.97 -8.53
N GLN A 6 -22.51 -24.85 -9.83
CA GLN A 6 -23.17 -23.66 -10.38
C GLN A 6 -24.57 -23.50 -9.78
N GLY A 7 -25.07 -22.26 -9.74
CA GLY A 7 -26.45 -22.01 -9.32
C GLY A 7 -27.45 -22.67 -10.27
N GLY A 8 -28.50 -23.29 -9.73
CA GLY A 8 -29.62 -23.83 -10.52
C GLY A 8 -30.41 -22.73 -11.25
N THR A 9 -31.04 -23.08 -12.36
CA THR A 9 -31.88 -22.16 -13.12
C THR A 9 -33.20 -21.85 -12.42
N GLY A 10 -33.66 -20.60 -12.52
CA GLY A 10 -34.96 -20.19 -12.02
C GLY A 10 -36.11 -20.72 -12.89
N GLY A 11 -37.24 -21.03 -12.27
CA GLY A 11 -38.51 -21.24 -12.98
C GLY A 11 -39.04 -19.92 -13.58
N THR A 12 -40.13 -19.95 -14.33
CA THR A 12 -40.78 -18.73 -14.87
C THR A 12 -41.05 -17.71 -13.76
N GLY A 13 -40.59 -16.47 -13.94
CA GLY A 13 -40.62 -15.38 -12.96
C GLY A 13 -39.63 -15.53 -11.79
N GLY A 14 -38.97 -16.69 -11.66
CA GLY A 14 -38.05 -17.01 -10.57
C GLY A 14 -36.62 -16.61 -10.87
N SER A 15 -35.93 -16.16 -9.82
CA SER A 15 -34.50 -15.88 -9.87
C SER A 15 -33.69 -17.17 -10.02
N GLY A 16 -32.54 -17.08 -10.70
CA GLY A 16 -31.54 -18.14 -10.66
C GLY A 16 -30.95 -18.28 -9.25
N ALA A 17 -30.47 -19.47 -8.90
CA ALA A 17 -29.86 -19.71 -7.60
C ALA A 17 -28.45 -19.11 -7.50
N THR A 18 -28.00 -18.80 -6.29
CA THR A 18 -26.64 -18.34 -6.03
C THR A 18 -25.62 -19.42 -6.40
N GLY A 19 -24.52 -19.01 -7.05
CA GLY A 19 -23.38 -19.87 -7.31
C GLY A 19 -22.68 -20.26 -6.01
N ALA A 20 -22.20 -21.49 -5.89
CA ALA A 20 -21.51 -21.93 -4.69
C ALA A 20 -20.20 -21.15 -4.47
N ALA A 21 -19.91 -20.85 -3.19
CA ALA A 21 -18.64 -20.26 -2.80
C ALA A 21 -17.46 -21.21 -3.09
N GLY A 22 -16.30 -20.62 -3.39
CA GLY A 22 -15.05 -21.35 -3.51
C GLY A 22 -14.58 -21.89 -2.17
N THR A 23 -14.01 -23.09 -2.15
CA THR A 23 -13.48 -23.71 -0.92
C THR A 23 -12.00 -24.07 -1.04
N GLY A 24 -11.27 -23.88 0.06
CA GLY A 24 -9.81 -24.07 0.14
C GLY A 24 -9.00 -22.90 -0.41
N ASN A 25 -7.68 -22.95 -0.25
CA ASN A 25 -6.80 -21.89 -0.74
C ASN A 25 -6.91 -21.76 -2.28
N ALA A 26 -7.08 -20.53 -2.77
CA ALA A 26 -7.35 -20.19 -4.17
C ALA A 26 -8.64 -20.77 -4.79
N GLY A 27 -9.62 -21.20 -4.00
CA GLY A 27 -10.91 -21.67 -4.52
C GLY A 27 -11.74 -20.56 -5.16
N SER A 28 -12.10 -20.67 -6.45
CA SER A 28 -12.97 -19.69 -7.12
C SER A 28 -14.44 -19.86 -6.77
N GLY A 29 -15.16 -18.73 -6.71
CA GLY A 29 -16.61 -18.71 -6.63
C GLY A 29 -17.25 -19.10 -7.96
N ASN A 30 -18.41 -19.76 -7.90
CA ASN A 30 -19.10 -20.22 -9.11
C ASN A 30 -20.07 -19.18 -9.65
N THR A 31 -20.38 -19.29 -10.95
CA THR A 31 -21.37 -18.42 -11.59
C THR A 31 -22.77 -18.70 -11.03
N GLY A 32 -23.56 -17.65 -10.83
CA GLY A 32 -24.96 -17.76 -10.45
C GLY A 32 -25.80 -18.42 -11.55
N GLY A 33 -26.91 -19.02 -11.19
CA GLY A 33 -27.82 -19.66 -12.13
C GLY A 33 -28.56 -18.66 -13.02
N GLN A 34 -28.99 -19.09 -14.20
CA GLN A 34 -29.83 -18.25 -15.07
C GLN A 34 -31.23 -18.05 -14.48
N GLY A 35 -31.79 -16.83 -14.57
CA GLY A 35 -33.18 -16.54 -14.22
C GLY A 35 -34.16 -17.13 -15.24
N GLY A 36 -35.36 -17.54 -14.80
CA GLY A 36 -36.43 -17.89 -15.74
C GLY A 36 -37.02 -16.63 -16.39
N ALA A 37 -37.91 -16.76 -17.38
CA ALA A 37 -38.50 -15.59 -18.05
C ALA A 37 -39.14 -14.61 -17.04
N GLY A 38 -38.76 -13.33 -17.10
CA GLY A 38 -39.12 -12.27 -16.14
C GLY A 38 -38.32 -12.28 -14.84
N GLY A 39 -37.51 -13.31 -14.58
CA GLY A 39 -36.72 -13.51 -13.38
C GLY A 39 -35.27 -13.04 -13.52
N THR A 40 -34.69 -12.62 -12.39
CA THR A 40 -33.30 -12.16 -12.34
C THR A 40 -32.30 -13.32 -12.37
N GLY A 41 -31.10 -13.10 -12.90
CA GLY A 41 -30.01 -14.04 -12.72
C GLY A 41 -29.66 -14.22 -11.23
N GLY A 42 -29.11 -15.38 -10.89
CA GLY A 42 -28.63 -15.68 -9.55
C GLY A 42 -27.32 -14.96 -9.24
N THR A 43 -27.05 -14.71 -7.95
CA THR A 43 -25.79 -14.07 -7.55
C THR A 43 -24.60 -15.01 -7.76
N GLY A 44 -23.45 -14.47 -8.11
CA GLY A 44 -22.21 -15.24 -8.14
C GLY A 44 -21.77 -15.67 -6.74
N GLY A 45 -21.04 -16.78 -6.64
CA GLY A 45 -20.42 -17.23 -5.39
C GLY A 45 -19.19 -16.40 -5.04
N ALA A 46 -18.94 -16.20 -3.74
CA ALA A 46 -17.69 -15.61 -3.27
C ALA A 46 -16.51 -16.57 -3.47
N ALA A 47 -15.33 -16.04 -3.77
CA ALA A 47 -14.09 -16.83 -3.76
C ALA A 47 -13.62 -17.15 -2.34
N ALA A 48 -12.68 -18.07 -2.20
CA ALA A 48 -11.78 -18.12 -1.06
C ALA A 48 -10.57 -17.19 -1.30
N ALA A 49 -9.72 -17.01 -0.27
CA ALA A 49 -8.47 -16.27 -0.39
C ALA A 49 -7.64 -16.76 -1.59
N GLY A 50 -7.15 -15.84 -2.42
CA GLY A 50 -6.41 -16.12 -3.66
C GLY A 50 -7.25 -16.59 -4.86
N GLY A 51 -8.57 -16.80 -4.70
CA GLY A 51 -9.47 -17.24 -5.77
C GLY A 51 -10.14 -16.10 -6.53
N THR A 52 -10.82 -16.41 -7.64
CA THR A 52 -11.62 -15.45 -8.43
C THR A 52 -13.09 -15.50 -8.02
N ASN A 53 -13.75 -14.36 -7.90
CA ASN A 53 -15.16 -14.30 -7.54
C ASN A 53 -16.05 -14.75 -8.71
N GLY A 54 -17.15 -15.43 -8.39
CA GLY A 54 -18.07 -15.94 -9.40
C GLY A 54 -18.87 -14.82 -10.06
N ASN A 55 -19.17 -14.95 -11.35
CA ASN A 55 -20.02 -13.98 -12.04
C ASN A 55 -21.49 -14.15 -11.65
N GLY A 56 -22.28 -13.10 -11.82
CA GLY A 56 -23.73 -13.21 -11.77
C GLY A 56 -24.27 -14.08 -12.91
N GLY A 57 -25.36 -14.80 -12.65
CA GLY A 57 -26.07 -15.54 -13.69
C GLY A 57 -26.78 -14.62 -14.67
N THR A 58 -27.08 -15.11 -15.86
CA THR A 58 -27.84 -14.33 -16.85
C THR A 58 -29.30 -14.17 -16.44
N GLY A 59 -29.91 -13.02 -16.75
CA GLY A 59 -31.35 -12.84 -16.58
C GLY A 59 -32.16 -13.67 -17.57
N GLY A 60 -33.40 -14.03 -17.23
CA GLY A 60 -34.35 -14.54 -18.22
C GLY A 60 -34.87 -13.42 -19.12
N ILE A 61 -35.67 -13.72 -20.14
CA ILE A 61 -36.29 -12.70 -21.01
C ILE A 61 -37.02 -11.64 -20.16
N GLY A 62 -36.69 -10.36 -20.32
CA GLY A 62 -37.20 -9.23 -19.52
C GLY A 62 -36.62 -9.13 -18.10
N GLY A 63 -35.75 -10.05 -17.69
CA GLY A 63 -35.14 -10.12 -16.37
C GLY A 63 -33.72 -9.55 -16.34
N GLN A 64 -33.34 -8.97 -15.20
CA GLN A 64 -32.00 -8.43 -14.98
C GLN A 64 -30.98 -9.55 -14.78
N GLY A 65 -29.72 -9.30 -15.12
CA GLY A 65 -28.61 -10.18 -14.73
C GLY A 65 -28.43 -10.23 -13.22
N GLY A 66 -27.88 -11.34 -12.73
CA GLY A 66 -27.55 -11.48 -11.31
C GLY A 66 -26.35 -10.63 -10.93
N GLN A 67 -26.25 -10.27 -9.64
CA GLN A 67 -25.06 -9.61 -9.12
C GLN A 67 -23.86 -10.58 -9.14
N GLY A 68 -22.66 -10.10 -9.42
CA GLY A 68 -21.46 -10.90 -9.20
C GLY A 68 -21.22 -11.20 -7.72
N GLY A 69 -20.44 -12.25 -7.45
CA GLY A 69 -20.11 -12.65 -6.08
C GLY A 69 -19.30 -11.57 -5.36
N ALA A 70 -19.63 -11.31 -4.11
CA ALA A 70 -18.84 -10.42 -3.27
C ALA A 70 -17.41 -10.98 -3.10
N GLY A 71 -16.42 -10.09 -3.12
CA GLY A 71 -15.05 -10.45 -2.81
C GLY A 71 -14.94 -10.98 -1.39
N SER A 72 -14.27 -12.12 -1.22
CA SER A 72 -13.80 -12.48 0.12
C SER A 72 -12.63 -11.59 0.49
N ALA A 73 -12.38 -11.49 1.80
CA ALA A 73 -11.09 -10.98 2.26
C ALA A 73 -9.98 -11.74 1.52
N ASN A 74 -9.05 -11.00 0.93
CA ASN A 74 -7.88 -11.55 0.22
C ASN A 74 -8.20 -12.42 -1.01
N SER A 75 -9.38 -12.30 -1.65
CA SER A 75 -9.64 -12.95 -2.95
C SER A 75 -8.70 -12.39 -4.03
N GLY A 76 -8.07 -13.24 -4.85
CA GLY A 76 -6.92 -12.89 -5.71
C GLY A 76 -7.17 -11.86 -6.82
N THR A 77 -8.37 -11.27 -6.89
CA THR A 77 -8.69 -10.19 -7.86
C THR A 77 -8.94 -8.84 -7.19
N GLY A 78 -9.21 -8.81 -5.88
CA GLY A 78 -9.59 -7.60 -5.14
C GLY A 78 -10.91 -6.93 -5.57
N THR A 79 -11.50 -7.36 -6.68
CA THR A 79 -12.79 -6.90 -7.19
C THR A 79 -13.86 -7.96 -6.94
N GLY A 80 -15.12 -7.56 -6.79
CA GLY A 80 -16.21 -8.54 -6.83
C GLY A 80 -16.36 -9.15 -8.22
N GLY A 81 -17.06 -10.27 -8.31
CA GLY A 81 -17.36 -10.93 -9.58
C GLY A 81 -18.11 -9.99 -10.52
N ALA A 82 -18.01 -10.22 -11.83
CA ALA A 82 -18.76 -9.42 -12.79
C ALA A 82 -20.26 -9.68 -12.63
N GLY A 83 -21.09 -8.65 -12.87
CA GLY A 83 -22.52 -8.85 -13.01
C GLY A 83 -22.86 -9.74 -14.20
N GLY A 84 -23.94 -10.51 -14.08
CA GLY A 84 -24.46 -11.30 -15.19
C GLY A 84 -25.08 -10.41 -16.28
N SER A 85 -25.14 -10.89 -17.51
CA SER A 85 -25.88 -10.17 -18.56
C SER A 85 -27.39 -10.18 -18.28
N GLY A 86 -28.08 -9.11 -18.67
CA GLY A 86 -29.54 -9.13 -18.73
C GLY A 86 -30.04 -10.14 -19.77
N GLY A 87 -31.24 -10.66 -19.58
CA GLY A 87 -31.91 -11.39 -20.67
C GLY A 87 -32.37 -10.44 -21.77
N LEU A 88 -33.04 -10.95 -22.80
CA LEU A 88 -33.60 -10.11 -23.86
C LEU A 88 -34.52 -9.03 -23.27
N LEU A 89 -34.23 -7.75 -23.53
CA LEU A 89 -34.89 -6.57 -22.91
C LEU A 89 -34.63 -6.35 -21.41
N GLY A 90 -33.69 -7.08 -20.81
CA GLY A 90 -33.24 -6.93 -19.42
C GLY A 90 -31.94 -6.12 -19.31
N THR A 91 -31.63 -5.68 -18.09
CA THR A 91 -30.39 -4.95 -17.78
C THR A 91 -29.33 -5.88 -17.21
N ALA A 92 -28.04 -5.50 -17.35
CA ALA A 92 -26.96 -6.23 -16.68
C ALA A 92 -27.07 -6.14 -15.16
N GLY A 93 -26.59 -7.19 -14.47
CA GLY A 93 -26.43 -7.18 -13.03
C GLY A 93 -25.25 -6.32 -12.59
N LEU A 94 -25.23 -5.96 -11.31
CA LEU A 94 -24.13 -5.20 -10.72
C LEU A 94 -22.90 -6.08 -10.49
N THR A 95 -21.71 -5.48 -10.55
CA THR A 95 -20.48 -6.11 -10.04
C THR A 95 -20.63 -6.37 -8.54
N GLY A 96 -20.06 -7.48 -8.06
CA GLY A 96 -19.99 -7.76 -6.63
C GLY A 96 -19.17 -6.70 -5.87
N ALA A 97 -19.37 -6.58 -4.56
CA ALA A 97 -18.51 -5.75 -3.73
C ALA A 97 -17.05 -6.22 -3.80
N PRO A 98 -16.04 -5.33 -3.79
CA PRO A 98 -14.63 -5.71 -3.73
C PRO A 98 -14.29 -6.45 -2.43
N GLY A 99 -13.24 -7.26 -2.46
CA GLY A 99 -12.71 -7.93 -1.27
C GLY A 99 -11.83 -6.98 -0.46
N VAL A 100 -11.80 -7.13 0.86
CA VAL A 100 -10.91 -6.35 1.75
C VAL A 100 -9.58 -7.09 1.91
N ALA A 101 -8.45 -6.45 1.63
CA ALA A 101 -7.12 -7.02 1.84
C ALA A 101 -6.38 -6.21 2.90
N THR A 102 -6.49 -6.63 4.16
CA THR A 102 -5.95 -5.87 5.29
C THR A 102 -5.00 -6.73 6.11
N VAL A 103 -3.95 -6.10 6.62
CA VAL A 103 -2.99 -6.67 7.58
C VAL A 103 -2.86 -5.76 8.80
N PRO A 104 -2.51 -6.31 9.97
CA PRO A 104 -2.21 -5.50 11.14
C PRO A 104 -1.01 -4.57 10.87
N LEU A 105 -1.16 -3.32 11.27
CA LEU A 105 -0.12 -2.30 11.29
C LEU A 105 0.23 -2.01 12.75
N GLN A 106 1.52 -1.98 13.08
CA GLN A 106 1.98 -1.75 14.44
C GLN A 106 2.91 -0.55 14.50
N LEU A 107 2.57 0.43 15.32
CA LEU A 107 3.50 1.49 15.68
C LEU A 107 4.45 1.00 16.78
N ASN A 108 5.76 1.10 16.55
CA ASN A 108 6.77 0.89 17.58
C ASN A 108 7.85 1.97 17.48
N GLY A 109 8.01 2.77 18.53
CA GLY A 109 8.85 3.95 18.48
C GLY A 109 8.30 4.98 17.49
N GLN A 110 9.02 5.24 16.41
CA GLN A 110 8.62 6.15 15.34
C GLN A 110 8.42 5.45 13.99
N ASP A 111 8.36 4.13 14.00
CA ASP A 111 8.25 3.30 12.79
C ASP A 111 6.93 2.52 12.78
N LEU A 112 6.34 2.42 11.59
CA LEU A 112 5.18 1.58 11.33
C LEU A 112 5.64 0.23 10.79
N TYR A 113 5.13 -0.86 11.36
CA TYR A 113 5.52 -2.22 10.98
C TYR A 113 4.35 -3.03 10.44
N VAL A 114 4.64 -3.81 9.41
CA VAL A 114 3.84 -4.97 8.99
C VAL A 114 4.71 -6.21 8.98
N ASN A 115 4.11 -7.39 9.07
CA ASN A 115 4.84 -8.64 8.92
C ASN A 115 4.80 -9.13 7.47
N VAL A 116 5.92 -9.63 6.97
CA VAL A 116 6.03 -10.27 5.65
C VAL A 116 6.81 -11.57 5.71
N SER A 117 6.56 -12.48 4.77
CA SER A 117 7.39 -13.64 4.48
C SER A 117 7.83 -13.63 3.02
N VAL A 118 9.12 -13.82 2.78
CA VAL A 118 9.73 -13.77 1.45
C VAL A 118 10.14 -15.16 1.01
N GLY A 119 9.65 -15.61 -0.15
CA GLY A 119 9.99 -16.92 -0.72
C GLY A 119 9.64 -18.12 0.16
N GLY A 120 8.67 -17.98 1.07
CA GLY A 120 8.35 -19.02 2.06
C GLY A 120 9.32 -19.08 3.25
N GLY A 121 10.16 -18.05 3.42
CA GLY A 121 11.00 -17.84 4.60
C GLY A 121 10.22 -17.46 5.87
N PRO A 122 10.92 -17.05 6.94
CA PRO A 122 10.27 -16.64 8.18
C PRO A 122 9.32 -15.47 7.97
N ASN A 123 8.35 -15.33 8.87
CA ASN A 123 7.48 -14.16 8.94
C ASN A 123 8.14 -13.11 9.86
N VAL A 124 8.50 -11.96 9.31
CA VAL A 124 9.33 -10.95 9.97
C VAL A 124 8.72 -9.55 9.88
N PRO A 125 8.91 -8.69 10.89
CA PRO A 125 8.46 -7.30 10.83
C PRO A 125 9.34 -6.48 9.88
N VAL A 126 8.72 -5.63 9.07
CA VAL A 126 9.38 -4.68 8.16
C VAL A 126 8.79 -3.28 8.34
N ILE A 127 9.64 -2.26 8.24
CA ILE A 127 9.24 -0.85 8.32
C ILE A 127 8.47 -0.49 7.06
N VAL A 128 7.25 0.03 7.19
CA VAL A 128 6.48 0.62 6.10
C VAL A 128 7.03 2.01 5.83
N ASP A 129 7.73 2.15 4.71
CA ASP A 129 8.43 3.37 4.36
C ASP A 129 7.85 3.93 3.04
N THR A 130 7.06 5.00 3.13
CA THR A 130 6.55 5.66 1.93
C THR A 130 7.61 6.48 1.21
N GLY A 131 8.69 6.91 1.86
CA GLY A 131 9.78 7.71 1.28
C GLY A 131 10.70 6.93 0.34
N SER A 132 10.78 5.60 0.48
CA SER A 132 11.55 4.71 -0.39
C SER A 132 10.68 3.75 -1.21
N ARG A 133 11.31 2.97 -2.10
CA ARG A 133 10.63 1.92 -2.89
C ARG A 133 11.39 0.60 -2.92
N GLY A 134 10.65 -0.50 -2.92
CA GLY A 134 11.21 -1.85 -2.96
C GLY A 134 11.39 -2.45 -1.56
N LEU A 135 11.51 -3.77 -1.50
CA LEU A 135 11.70 -4.49 -0.23
C LEU A 135 13.16 -4.90 -0.09
N ILE A 136 13.79 -4.49 1.01
CA ILE A 136 15.16 -4.85 1.38
C ILE A 136 15.18 -5.43 2.79
N LEU A 137 15.85 -6.57 2.96
CA LEU A 137 15.93 -7.28 4.24
C LEU A 137 17.36 -7.69 4.57
N PRO A 138 17.72 -7.78 5.86
CA PRO A 138 18.96 -8.42 6.26
C PRO A 138 18.90 -9.94 6.01
N PRO A 139 20.06 -10.62 5.89
CA PRO A 139 20.13 -12.01 5.43
C PRO A 139 19.45 -13.03 6.35
N GLN A 140 19.30 -12.74 7.65
CA GLN A 140 18.61 -13.62 8.60
C GLN A 140 17.09 -13.63 8.44
N ASP A 141 16.53 -12.62 7.79
CA ASP A 141 15.09 -12.42 7.65
C ASP A 141 14.51 -13.11 6.40
N VAL A 142 15.37 -13.81 5.67
CA VAL A 142 15.00 -14.57 4.47
C VAL A 142 15.62 -15.96 4.53
N ASN A 143 14.99 -16.93 3.86
CA ASN A 143 15.63 -18.21 3.58
C ASN A 143 16.43 -18.11 2.27
N LEU A 144 17.67 -17.63 2.35
CA LEU A 144 18.56 -17.43 1.18
C LEU A 144 18.65 -18.67 0.27
N ALA A 145 18.69 -19.87 0.84
CA ALA A 145 18.78 -21.11 0.07
C ALA A 145 17.55 -21.37 -0.82
N SER A 146 16.39 -20.78 -0.48
CA SER A 146 15.15 -20.90 -1.24
C SER A 146 14.98 -19.85 -2.34
N LEU A 147 15.76 -18.77 -2.34
CA LEU A 147 15.59 -17.65 -3.26
C LEU A 147 16.15 -17.92 -4.66
N GLY A 148 16.93 -18.99 -4.83
CA GLY A 148 17.64 -19.29 -6.07
C GLY A 148 18.86 -18.40 -6.27
N ASN A 149 19.27 -18.21 -7.53
CA ASN A 149 20.42 -17.38 -7.87
C ASN A 149 20.08 -15.89 -7.78
N ALA A 150 21.05 -15.09 -7.35
CA ALA A 150 20.93 -13.64 -7.41
C ALA A 150 20.70 -13.17 -8.86
N THR A 151 19.77 -12.25 -9.03
CA THR A 151 19.39 -11.66 -10.32
C THR A 151 20.10 -10.34 -10.60
N GLY A 152 20.79 -9.78 -9.61
CA GLY A 152 21.51 -8.52 -9.69
C GLY A 152 22.10 -8.10 -8.35
N GLN A 153 22.71 -6.92 -8.33
CA GLN A 153 23.31 -6.32 -7.12
C GLN A 153 23.25 -4.80 -7.22
N GLY A 154 23.34 -4.11 -6.08
CA GLY A 154 23.31 -2.65 -6.02
C GLY A 154 23.57 -2.11 -4.63
N SER A 155 23.30 -0.82 -4.46
CA SER A 155 23.30 -0.16 -3.16
C SER A 155 22.23 0.93 -3.10
N VAL A 156 21.72 1.18 -1.89
CA VAL A 156 20.80 2.28 -1.58
C VAL A 156 21.28 2.98 -0.32
N THR A 157 21.06 4.29 -0.22
CA THR A 157 21.42 5.08 0.96
C THR A 157 20.17 5.68 1.58
N TYR A 158 19.99 5.44 2.87
CA TYR A 158 18.95 6.00 3.72
C TYR A 158 19.53 7.07 4.66
N GLY A 159 18.66 7.90 5.22
CA GLY A 159 19.03 8.92 6.21
C GLY A 159 19.46 10.25 5.60
N GLY A 160 20.01 11.11 6.45
CA GLY A 160 20.32 12.50 6.15
C GLY A 160 21.77 12.88 6.47
N VAL A 161 22.10 14.16 6.27
CA VAL A 161 23.46 14.68 6.50
C VAL A 161 23.92 14.35 7.92
N GLY A 162 25.03 13.61 8.02
CA GLY A 162 25.64 13.20 9.29
C GLY A 162 25.15 11.86 9.84
N ASP A 163 24.13 11.25 9.22
CA ASP A 163 23.61 9.94 9.58
C ASP A 163 23.10 9.19 8.34
N TYR A 164 24.01 8.91 7.41
CA TYR A 164 23.71 8.11 6.23
C TYR A 164 23.95 6.63 6.49
N LEU A 165 23.00 5.79 6.11
CA LEU A 165 23.15 4.33 6.09
C LEU A 165 23.12 3.84 4.65
N THR A 166 24.24 3.35 4.12
CA THR A 166 24.28 2.73 2.80
C THR A 166 24.21 1.22 2.92
N GLU A 167 23.21 0.61 2.30
CA GLU A 167 23.03 -0.83 2.23
C GLU A 167 23.44 -1.34 0.86
N TYR A 168 24.38 -2.26 0.83
CA TYR A 168 24.75 -3.02 -0.37
C TYR A 168 23.96 -4.31 -0.39
N TYR A 169 23.47 -4.73 -1.54
CA TYR A 169 22.57 -5.87 -1.63
C TYR A 169 22.73 -6.67 -2.92
N ASN A 170 22.25 -7.91 -2.87
CA ASN A 170 21.90 -8.70 -4.04
C ASN A 170 20.39 -8.70 -4.23
N THR A 171 19.91 -8.75 -5.47
CA THR A 171 18.48 -8.89 -5.78
C THR A 171 18.11 -10.32 -6.14
N TYR A 172 16.87 -10.70 -5.88
CA TYR A 172 16.27 -11.99 -6.19
C TYR A 172 14.84 -11.80 -6.69
N THR A 173 14.34 -12.74 -7.48
CA THR A 173 12.94 -12.75 -7.92
C THR A 173 12.17 -13.84 -7.17
N THR A 174 11.21 -13.44 -6.33
CA THR A 174 10.46 -14.36 -5.47
C THR A 174 9.11 -13.76 -5.06
N THR A 175 8.29 -14.50 -4.30
CA THR A 175 7.02 -14.00 -3.78
C THR A 175 7.20 -13.29 -2.43
N VAL A 176 6.36 -12.28 -2.19
CA VAL A 176 6.19 -11.65 -0.87
C VAL A 176 4.79 -11.96 -0.38
N ASN A 177 4.69 -12.49 0.84
CA ASN A 177 3.44 -12.82 1.50
C ASN A 177 3.24 -11.88 2.70
N PHE A 178 2.21 -11.04 2.65
CA PHE A 178 1.86 -10.10 3.73
C PHE A 178 0.99 -10.75 4.83
N GLY A 179 0.67 -12.04 4.70
CA GLY A 179 -0.27 -12.75 5.55
C GLY A 179 -1.68 -12.80 4.95
N ASN A 180 -2.57 -13.55 5.59
CA ASN A 180 -3.97 -13.70 5.20
C ASN A 180 -4.24 -14.17 3.74
N GLY A 181 -3.22 -14.69 3.04
CA GLY A 181 -3.32 -15.07 1.63
C GLY A 181 -3.06 -13.92 0.65
N ILE A 182 -2.60 -12.76 1.14
CA ILE A 182 -2.17 -11.61 0.35
C ILE A 182 -0.73 -11.87 -0.11
N VAL A 183 -0.60 -12.48 -1.29
CA VAL A 183 0.69 -12.90 -1.85
C VAL A 183 0.90 -12.27 -3.22
N THR A 184 2.08 -11.72 -3.45
CA THR A 184 2.45 -11.15 -4.75
C THR A 184 2.68 -12.24 -5.80
N ALA A 185 2.55 -11.88 -7.07
CA ALA A 185 3.30 -12.57 -8.12
C ALA A 185 4.83 -12.45 -7.84
N PRO A 186 5.69 -13.29 -8.45
CA PRO A 186 7.14 -13.12 -8.30
C PRO A 186 7.57 -11.69 -8.64
N THR A 187 8.29 -11.07 -7.70
CA THR A 187 8.76 -9.68 -7.76
C THR A 187 10.20 -9.60 -7.25
N THR A 188 10.86 -8.47 -7.52
CA THR A 188 12.22 -8.22 -7.07
C THR A 188 12.26 -7.89 -5.58
N VAL A 189 13.09 -8.61 -4.83
CA VAL A 189 13.44 -8.30 -3.44
C VAL A 189 14.95 -8.16 -3.31
N ALA A 190 15.42 -7.32 -2.40
CA ALA A 190 16.83 -7.15 -2.10
C ALA A 190 17.19 -7.81 -0.75
N VAL A 191 18.37 -8.43 -0.70
CA VAL A 191 18.94 -8.95 0.54
C VAL A 191 20.30 -8.32 0.76
N VAL A 192 20.46 -7.70 1.93
CA VAL A 192 21.67 -6.95 2.29
C VAL A 192 22.88 -7.88 2.39
N THR A 193 24.00 -7.45 1.84
CA THR A 193 25.30 -8.14 1.86
C THR A 193 26.30 -7.42 2.78
N SER A 194 26.19 -6.10 2.90
CA SER A 194 26.92 -5.28 3.87
C SER A 194 26.27 -3.91 4.04
N ILE A 195 26.58 -3.21 5.13
CA ILE A 195 26.17 -1.82 5.33
C ILE A 195 27.38 -0.93 5.68
N THR A 196 27.31 0.34 5.28
CA THR A 196 28.24 1.37 5.73
C THR A 196 27.49 2.56 6.32
N GLN A 197 27.94 3.05 7.47
CA GLN A 197 27.44 4.29 8.06
C GLN A 197 28.38 5.45 7.73
N ASN A 198 27.80 6.55 7.27
CA ASN A 198 28.49 7.75 6.79
C ASN A 198 29.61 7.43 5.78
N PHE A 199 29.43 6.37 4.98
CA PHE A 199 30.34 5.88 3.95
C PHE A 199 31.74 5.43 4.44
N ILE A 200 31.97 5.41 5.76
CA ILE A 200 33.31 5.19 6.34
C ILE A 200 33.31 3.98 7.29
N PHE A 201 32.22 3.75 8.03
CA PHE A 201 32.15 2.68 9.03
C PHE A 201 31.36 1.49 8.51
N SER A 202 32.01 0.34 8.33
CA SER A 202 31.36 -0.88 7.86
C SER A 202 30.80 -1.70 9.03
N TYR A 203 29.58 -2.21 8.86
CA TYR A 203 28.94 -3.11 9.83
C TYR A 203 28.41 -4.38 9.15
N PRO A 204 28.16 -5.46 9.91
CA PRO A 204 27.55 -6.67 9.38
C PRO A 204 26.16 -6.40 8.79
N ALA A 205 25.83 -7.08 7.68
CA ALA A 205 24.50 -7.03 7.06
C ALA A 205 23.35 -7.37 8.01
N SER A 206 23.61 -8.14 9.07
CA SER A 206 22.61 -8.50 10.06
C SER A 206 22.12 -7.32 10.91
N GLN A 207 22.81 -6.18 10.87
CA GLN A 207 22.40 -4.95 11.55
C GLN A 207 21.56 -4.03 10.65
N ALA A 208 21.35 -4.38 9.39
CA ALA A 208 20.52 -3.59 8.50
C ALA A 208 19.05 -3.64 8.93
N PRO A 209 18.32 -2.52 8.84
CA PRO A 209 16.87 -2.51 9.01
C PRO A 209 16.20 -3.31 7.87
N ALA A 210 15.06 -3.91 8.16
CA ALA A 210 14.19 -4.50 7.15
C ALA A 210 13.16 -3.47 6.71
N ILE A 211 13.20 -3.04 5.44
CA ILE A 211 12.41 -1.91 4.93
C ILE A 211 11.53 -2.37 3.79
N LEU A 212 10.22 -2.12 3.93
CA LEU A 212 9.23 -2.21 2.87
C LEU A 212 8.99 -0.80 2.31
N GLY A 213 9.78 -0.45 1.30
CA GLY A 213 9.57 0.76 0.52
C GLY A 213 8.30 0.66 -0.32
N VAL A 214 7.29 1.46 0.02
CA VAL A 214 5.99 1.48 -0.66
C VAL A 214 5.80 2.66 -1.60
N GLY A 215 6.69 3.65 -1.57
CA GLY A 215 6.61 4.86 -2.39
C GLY A 215 6.50 4.61 -3.90
N ALA A 216 5.69 5.41 -4.59
CA ALA A 216 5.49 5.28 -6.03
C ALA A 216 6.63 5.91 -6.85
N ASN A 217 7.17 7.05 -6.39
CA ASN A 217 8.24 7.79 -7.06
C ASN A 217 9.55 7.96 -6.22
N GLY A 218 9.69 7.27 -5.09
CA GLY A 218 10.88 7.33 -4.21
C GLY A 218 12.15 6.69 -4.79
N TYR A 219 13.20 6.49 -3.99
CA TYR A 219 14.40 5.74 -4.39
C TYR A 219 14.46 4.39 -3.67
N GLY A 220 15.18 3.42 -4.23
CA GLY A 220 15.40 2.14 -3.58
C GLY A 220 15.74 1.01 -4.54
N PRO A 221 15.85 -0.23 -4.03
CA PRO A 221 16.40 -1.35 -4.80
C PRO A 221 15.54 -1.81 -5.97
N ALA A 222 14.23 -1.56 -5.93
CA ALA A 222 13.26 -1.99 -6.94
C ALA A 222 11.95 -1.20 -6.83
N SER A 223 10.94 -1.56 -7.64
CA SER A 223 9.57 -1.10 -7.41
C SER A 223 8.97 -1.76 -6.16
N SER A 224 7.97 -1.13 -5.54
CA SER A 224 7.31 -1.71 -4.36
C SER A 224 6.69 -3.09 -4.70
N PRO A 225 6.88 -4.11 -3.84
CA PRO A 225 6.22 -5.41 -4.00
C PRO A 225 4.68 -5.32 -4.06
N VAL A 226 4.08 -4.27 -3.48
CA VAL A 226 2.62 -4.07 -3.51
C VAL A 226 2.10 -4.02 -4.94
N THR A 227 2.85 -3.40 -5.86
CA THR A 227 2.47 -3.32 -7.29
C THR A 227 2.42 -4.69 -7.98
N ALA A 228 3.02 -5.72 -7.38
CA ALA A 228 2.97 -7.10 -7.86
C ALA A 228 1.84 -7.93 -7.21
N LEU A 229 1.00 -7.32 -6.36
CA LEU A 229 -0.23 -7.95 -5.88
C LEU A 229 -1.24 -8.10 -7.03
N PRO A 230 -2.02 -9.18 -7.05
CA PRO A 230 -2.89 -9.47 -8.16
C PRO A 230 -4.14 -8.59 -8.18
N GLY A 231 -4.63 -8.31 -9.39
CA GLY A 231 -5.87 -7.57 -9.61
C GLY A 231 -5.83 -6.14 -9.06
N ALA A 232 -6.88 -5.74 -8.36
CA ALA A 232 -6.98 -4.38 -7.83
C ALA A 232 -6.09 -4.12 -6.61
N PHE A 233 -5.55 -5.15 -5.95
CA PHE A 233 -4.75 -4.98 -4.74
C PHE A 233 -3.41 -4.29 -4.96
N GLY A 234 -2.87 -4.31 -6.19
CA GLY A 234 -1.64 -3.60 -6.53
C GLY A 234 -1.81 -2.13 -6.90
N GLN A 235 -3.02 -1.56 -6.76
CA GLN A 235 -3.32 -0.17 -7.15
C GLN A 235 -2.87 0.87 -6.13
N GLY A 236 -2.72 0.47 -4.87
CA GLY A 236 -2.36 1.34 -3.77
C GLY A 236 -2.47 0.65 -2.43
N LEU A 237 -2.28 1.44 -1.36
CA LEU A 237 -2.46 1.01 0.01
C LEU A 237 -2.92 2.18 0.88
N LEU A 238 -3.85 1.91 1.79
CA LEU A 238 -4.24 2.80 2.88
C LEU A 238 -3.40 2.44 4.11
N ILE A 239 -2.70 3.43 4.65
CA ILE A 239 -2.02 3.34 5.94
C ILE A 239 -2.92 4.03 6.96
N ASP A 240 -3.51 3.25 7.85
CA ASP A 240 -4.42 3.71 8.91
C ASP A 240 -3.86 3.29 10.27
N GLU A 241 -2.92 4.08 10.79
CA GLU A 241 -2.37 3.86 12.13
C GLU A 241 -3.43 4.02 13.24
N PRO A 242 -4.35 5.00 13.18
CA PRO A 242 -5.42 5.14 14.18
C PRO A 242 -6.24 3.86 14.40
N THR A 243 -6.48 3.07 13.35
CA THR A 243 -7.14 1.75 13.47
C THR A 243 -6.17 0.56 13.50
N GLY A 244 -4.86 0.80 13.36
CA GLY A 244 -3.83 -0.23 13.36
C GLY A 244 -3.89 -1.16 12.14
N THR A 245 -4.21 -0.61 10.97
CA THR A 245 -4.38 -1.41 9.74
C THR A 245 -3.66 -0.85 8.52
N LEU A 246 -3.15 -1.76 7.70
CA LEU A 246 -2.71 -1.46 6.34
C LEU A 246 -3.59 -2.23 5.35
N GLN A 247 -4.29 -1.51 4.48
CA GLN A 247 -5.23 -2.09 3.53
C GLN A 247 -4.75 -1.89 2.09
N PHE A 248 -4.64 -2.98 1.33
CA PHE A 248 -4.23 -2.98 -0.07
C PHE A 248 -5.41 -2.78 -1.02
N GLY A 249 -5.13 -2.14 -2.15
CA GLY A 249 -6.06 -1.99 -3.26
C GLY A 249 -6.61 -0.58 -3.42
N PRO A 250 -7.82 -0.41 -4.00
CA PRO A 250 -8.43 0.91 -4.16
C PRO A 250 -8.67 1.60 -2.82
N ASN A 251 -8.62 2.94 -2.81
CA ASN A 251 -8.92 3.72 -1.60
C ASN A 251 -10.35 3.42 -1.12
N PRO A 252 -10.53 2.88 0.11
CA PRO A 252 -11.86 2.61 0.64
C PRO A 252 -12.52 3.84 1.28
N LEU A 253 -11.78 4.94 1.49
CA LEU A 253 -12.24 6.11 2.21
C LEU A 253 -12.41 7.34 1.29
N PRO A 254 -13.24 8.32 1.69
CA PRO A 254 -13.32 9.60 1.01
C PRO A 254 -12.09 10.47 1.34
N GLY A 255 -11.37 10.86 0.31
CA GLY A 255 -10.27 11.83 0.43
C GLY A 255 -10.77 13.26 0.55
N TYR A 256 -10.22 14.03 1.49
CA TYR A 256 -10.46 15.47 1.61
C TYR A 256 -9.38 16.31 0.92
N ALA A 257 -8.18 15.76 0.75
CA ALA A 257 -7.09 16.40 0.05
C ALA A 257 -6.18 15.37 -0.64
N SER A 258 -5.46 15.79 -1.68
CA SER A 258 -4.51 14.92 -2.37
C SER A 258 -3.36 15.69 -3.00
N VAL A 259 -2.21 15.03 -3.13
CA VAL A 259 -1.05 15.53 -3.86
C VAL A 259 -0.53 14.47 -4.82
N THR A 260 -0.34 14.85 -6.07
CA THR A 260 0.23 13.98 -7.11
C THR A 260 1.75 14.01 -7.09
N GLY A 261 2.39 12.96 -7.62
CA GLY A 261 3.84 12.82 -7.64
C GLY A 261 4.37 12.56 -6.24
N ALA A 262 3.87 11.56 -5.53
CA ALA A 262 4.24 11.29 -4.15
C ALA A 262 4.85 9.87 -4.00
N PRO A 263 5.77 9.64 -3.04
CA PRO A 263 6.11 10.48 -1.86
C PRO A 263 6.88 11.78 -2.13
N ILE A 264 7.60 11.93 -3.25
CA ILE A 264 8.45 13.10 -3.54
C ILE A 264 7.69 14.14 -4.36
N THR A 265 7.10 15.13 -3.70
CA THR A 265 6.13 16.07 -4.27
C THR A 265 6.50 17.55 -4.01
N THR A 266 5.59 18.46 -4.36
CA THR A 266 5.63 19.87 -3.96
C THR A 266 4.58 20.11 -2.90
N LEU A 267 4.98 20.70 -1.78
CA LEU A 267 4.10 21.06 -0.66
C LEU A 267 4.28 22.54 -0.32
N ASP A 268 3.26 23.10 0.31
CA ASP A 268 3.34 24.42 0.92
C ASP A 268 3.37 24.27 2.44
N VAL A 269 4.27 24.98 3.11
CA VAL A 269 4.55 24.82 4.55
C VAL A 269 4.39 26.18 5.24
N ARG A 270 3.79 26.15 6.43
CA ARG A 270 3.64 27.30 7.30
C ARG A 270 4.17 26.98 8.69
N ILE A 271 5.13 27.77 9.16
CA ILE A 271 5.78 27.58 10.47
C ILE A 271 5.29 28.65 11.43
N ASN A 272 4.77 28.26 12.60
CA ASN A 272 4.25 29.16 13.65
C ASN A 272 3.24 30.21 13.15
N GLY A 273 2.40 29.84 12.16
CA GLY A 273 1.45 30.79 11.59
C GLY A 273 2.10 31.91 10.75
N GLY A 274 3.37 31.77 10.36
CA GLY A 274 4.09 32.71 9.50
C GLY A 274 3.58 32.74 8.06
N ALA A 275 4.40 33.22 7.13
CA ALA A 275 4.05 33.19 5.70
C ALA A 275 4.03 31.75 5.18
N MET A 276 3.15 31.49 4.19
CA MET A 276 3.18 30.23 3.44
C MET A 276 4.42 30.20 2.55
N GLN A 277 5.14 29.07 2.54
CA GLN A 277 6.34 28.88 1.75
C GLN A 277 6.27 27.55 0.99
N GLN A 278 6.55 27.59 -0.31
CA GLN A 278 6.59 26.40 -1.13
C GLN A 278 7.91 25.64 -0.95
N THR A 279 7.84 24.32 -0.92
CA THR A 279 8.99 23.42 -0.92
C THR A 279 8.81 22.34 -2.00
N THR A 280 9.79 22.21 -2.87
CA THR A 280 9.81 21.23 -3.96
C THR A 280 10.72 20.06 -3.62
N GLY A 281 10.33 18.84 -4.00
CA GLY A 281 11.08 17.64 -3.63
C GLY A 281 10.86 17.23 -2.16
N ALA A 282 9.72 17.64 -1.60
CA ALA A 282 9.32 17.29 -0.25
C ALA A 282 8.87 15.83 -0.18
N TYR A 283 9.17 15.16 0.92
CA TYR A 283 8.85 13.75 1.16
C TYR A 283 7.65 13.62 2.09
N ILE A 284 6.60 12.93 1.64
CA ILE A 284 5.56 12.38 2.52
C ILE A 284 5.98 10.97 2.90
N ASP A 285 6.54 10.82 4.11
CA ASP A 285 7.44 9.72 4.44
C ASP A 285 7.16 9.13 5.83
N SER A 286 6.49 7.98 5.86
CA SER A 286 6.20 7.22 7.07
C SER A 286 7.45 6.62 7.74
N GLY A 287 8.54 6.43 6.99
CA GLY A 287 9.85 6.01 7.50
C GLY A 287 10.75 7.18 7.90
N GLY A 288 10.30 8.42 7.71
CA GLY A 288 11.06 9.64 7.96
C GLY A 288 11.17 10.05 9.44
N LEU A 289 10.82 9.16 10.37
CA LEU A 289 10.86 9.39 11.82
C LEU A 289 10.13 10.68 12.23
N GLY A 290 10.82 11.60 12.91
CA GLY A 290 10.27 12.91 13.32
C GLY A 290 10.24 13.98 12.23
N GLY A 291 10.67 13.66 11.01
CA GLY A 291 10.71 14.57 9.87
C GLY A 291 11.85 15.60 9.90
N SER A 292 11.89 16.42 8.87
CA SER A 292 12.89 17.48 8.70
C SER A 292 12.29 18.73 8.06
N VAL A 293 12.76 19.90 8.50
CA VAL A 293 12.46 21.19 7.87
C VAL A 293 13.75 21.82 7.36
N PRO A 294 13.86 22.15 6.07
CA PRO A 294 15.08 22.71 5.54
C PRO A 294 15.28 24.16 6.00
N ASP A 295 16.53 24.54 6.24
CA ASP A 295 16.92 25.84 6.81
C ASP A 295 16.54 27.05 5.93
N ASN A 296 16.40 26.86 4.62
CA ASN A 296 15.95 27.89 3.68
C ASN A 296 14.48 28.30 3.86
N LEU A 297 13.67 27.52 4.59
CA LEU A 297 12.33 27.93 5.03
C LEU A 297 12.38 28.89 6.23
N GLY A 298 13.57 29.17 6.77
CA GLY A 298 13.77 30.01 7.94
C GLY A 298 13.08 29.49 9.21
N PRO A 299 13.07 28.17 9.51
CA PRO A 299 12.52 27.68 10.76
C PRO A 299 13.30 28.22 11.97
N PRO A 300 12.67 28.32 13.15
CA PRO A 300 13.42 28.44 14.38
C PRO A 300 14.31 27.19 14.55
N ASN A 301 15.54 27.37 15.01
CA ASN A 301 16.52 26.29 15.16
C ASN A 301 17.16 26.36 16.54
N SER A 302 17.09 25.25 17.27
CA SER A 302 17.78 25.04 18.54
C SER A 302 18.59 23.74 18.45
N GLY A 303 19.90 23.87 18.24
CA GLY A 303 20.81 22.72 18.23
C GLY A 303 20.61 21.76 17.06
N GLY A 304 20.12 22.23 15.91
CA GLY A 304 19.84 21.40 14.74
C GLY A 304 18.42 20.83 14.70
N TYR A 305 17.55 21.24 15.62
CA TYR A 305 16.16 20.80 15.70
C TYR A 305 15.22 22.00 15.77
N LEU A 306 13.95 21.79 15.38
CA LEU A 306 12.90 22.73 15.72
C LEU A 306 12.75 22.80 17.24
N PRO A 307 12.66 23.99 17.86
CA PRO A 307 12.30 24.10 19.27
C PRO A 307 10.94 23.44 19.53
N ALA A 308 10.84 22.75 20.66
CA ALA A 308 9.58 22.13 21.09
C ALA A 308 8.46 23.19 21.17
N GLY A 309 7.27 22.85 20.69
CA GLY A 309 6.14 23.78 20.56
C GLY A 309 6.07 24.51 19.21
N THR A 310 7.07 24.36 18.34
CA THR A 310 6.99 24.89 16.96
C THR A 310 5.87 24.19 16.21
N THR A 311 4.90 24.96 15.69
CA THR A 311 3.81 24.43 14.88
C THR A 311 4.20 24.43 13.41
N VAL A 312 3.99 23.29 12.74
CA VAL A 312 4.20 23.12 11.30
C VAL A 312 2.88 22.68 10.68
N SER A 313 2.31 23.53 9.83
CA SER A 313 1.12 23.20 9.03
C SER A 313 1.54 23.00 7.59
N VAL A 314 1.06 21.92 6.98
CA VAL A 314 1.44 21.53 5.62
C VAL A 314 0.19 21.50 4.75
N TYR A 315 0.33 22.01 3.53
CA TYR A 315 -0.76 22.24 2.59
C TYR A 315 -0.40 21.68 1.22
N THR A 316 -1.42 21.38 0.43
CA THR A 316 -1.30 21.26 -1.02
C THR A 316 -0.88 22.63 -1.62
N PRO A 317 -0.30 22.65 -2.83
CA PRO A 317 0.02 23.90 -3.53
C PRO A 317 -1.19 24.80 -3.86
N ASP A 318 -2.42 24.28 -3.78
CA ASP A 318 -3.65 25.07 -3.95
C ASP A 318 -4.20 25.66 -2.63
N GLY A 319 -3.51 25.41 -1.50
CA GLY A 319 -3.82 25.98 -0.20
C GLY A 319 -4.75 25.12 0.67
N THR A 320 -5.06 23.88 0.28
CA THR A 320 -5.81 22.94 1.12
C THR A 320 -4.91 22.37 2.21
N LEU A 321 -5.34 22.45 3.47
CA LEU A 321 -4.57 21.89 4.60
C LEU A 321 -4.52 20.36 4.50
N LEU A 322 -3.31 19.80 4.60
CA LEU A 322 -3.08 18.37 4.71
C LEU A 322 -3.07 17.93 6.17
N TYR A 323 -2.16 18.47 6.96
CA TYR A 323 -2.06 18.18 8.41
C TYR A 323 -1.38 19.34 9.15
N THR A 324 -1.48 19.33 10.47
CA THR A 324 -0.70 20.22 11.35
C THR A 324 -0.07 19.40 12.46
N THR A 325 1.21 19.64 12.74
CA THR A 325 1.92 19.01 13.85
C THR A 325 2.61 20.05 14.72
N THR A 326 2.92 19.67 15.95
CA THR A 326 3.72 20.47 16.87
C THR A 326 4.97 19.70 17.23
N ALA A 327 6.14 20.29 16.96
CA ALA A 327 7.42 19.66 17.21
C ALA A 327 7.58 19.35 18.71
N GLY A 328 7.92 18.10 19.01
CA GLY A 328 8.41 17.68 20.32
C GLY A 328 9.89 18.01 20.52
N ASN A 329 10.43 17.67 21.70
CA ASN A 329 11.83 17.91 22.02
C ASN A 329 12.76 17.03 21.15
N GLN A 330 13.69 17.67 20.42
CA GLN A 330 14.65 16.99 19.52
C GLN A 330 13.99 15.99 18.55
N GLN A 331 12.76 16.27 18.12
CA GLN A 331 11.98 15.37 17.26
C GLN A 331 12.19 15.67 15.78
N THR A 332 11.97 16.92 15.37
CA THR A 332 12.05 17.34 13.97
C THR A 332 13.36 18.08 13.73
N THR A 333 14.16 17.58 12.79
CA THR A 333 15.46 18.16 12.48
C THR A 333 15.33 19.42 11.63
N VAL A 334 16.28 20.34 11.75
CA VAL A 334 16.47 21.43 10.80
C VAL A 334 17.61 21.03 9.86
N ALA A 335 17.26 20.75 8.60
CA ALA A 335 18.20 20.19 7.63
C ALA A 335 18.88 21.29 6.81
N PRO A 336 20.20 21.20 6.54
CA PRO A 336 20.89 22.15 5.68
C PRO A 336 20.47 21.98 4.20
N SER A 337 19.71 22.92 3.67
CA SER A 337 19.17 22.86 2.30
C SER A 337 20.28 22.82 1.24
N ALA A 338 21.39 23.54 1.47
CA ALA A 338 22.55 23.57 0.58
C ALA A 338 23.25 22.21 0.43
N LEU A 339 22.99 21.25 1.33
CA LEU A 339 23.52 19.89 1.30
C LEU A 339 22.48 18.85 0.88
N GLY A 340 21.38 19.29 0.26
CA GLY A 340 20.28 18.42 -0.16
C GLY A 340 19.31 18.06 0.97
N GLY A 341 19.26 18.87 2.03
CA GLY A 341 18.19 18.78 3.02
C GLY A 341 16.84 19.17 2.42
N PHE A 342 15.89 18.24 2.43
CA PHE A 342 14.52 18.48 1.97
C PHE A 342 13.54 18.56 3.13
N PHE A 343 12.35 19.09 2.85
CA PHE A 343 11.24 18.92 3.77
C PHE A 343 10.80 17.46 3.78
N ASN A 344 10.66 16.87 4.97
CA ASN A 344 10.18 15.52 5.17
C ASN A 344 9.11 15.56 6.27
N THR A 345 7.92 15.04 5.99
CA THR A 345 6.79 15.06 6.95
C THR A 345 7.09 14.28 8.22
N GLY A 346 7.96 13.28 8.13
CA GLY A 346 8.06 12.17 9.06
C GLY A 346 6.74 11.42 9.16
N ILE A 347 6.59 10.68 10.26
CA ILE A 347 5.42 9.87 10.55
C ILE A 347 4.17 10.70 10.92
N SER A 348 4.34 12.00 11.21
CA SER A 348 3.27 12.88 11.76
C SER A 348 1.90 12.77 11.07
N PRO A 349 1.76 12.89 9.73
CA PRO A 349 0.45 12.80 9.07
C PRO A 349 -0.19 11.41 9.25
N PHE A 350 0.60 10.35 9.27
CA PHE A 350 0.12 8.97 9.37
C PHE A 350 -0.40 8.62 10.76
N LEU A 351 -0.01 9.36 11.81
CA LEU A 351 -0.52 9.21 13.19
C LEU A 351 -1.81 9.99 13.44
N GLN A 352 -2.21 10.88 12.52
CA GLN A 352 -3.37 11.74 12.70
C GLN A 352 -4.59 11.15 12.00
N ASP A 353 -4.42 10.84 10.72
CA ASP A 353 -5.51 10.43 9.84
C ASP A 353 -5.03 9.32 8.89
N PRO A 354 -5.95 8.54 8.31
CA PRO A 354 -5.61 7.57 7.27
C PRO A 354 -5.03 8.27 6.04
N VAL A 355 -3.92 7.72 5.52
CA VAL A 355 -3.26 8.24 4.32
C VAL A 355 -3.19 7.13 3.28
N TYR A 356 -3.81 7.37 2.13
CA TYR A 356 -3.81 6.45 1.00
C TYR A 356 -2.73 6.80 -0.02
N LEU A 357 -1.85 5.85 -0.32
CA LEU A 357 -0.91 5.92 -1.42
C LEU A 357 -1.47 5.20 -2.65
N SER A 358 -1.73 5.93 -3.72
CA SER A 358 -1.99 5.38 -5.05
C SER A 358 -0.70 5.25 -5.87
N TYR A 359 -0.57 4.15 -6.62
CA TYR A 359 0.46 4.02 -7.66
C TYR A 359 0.08 4.69 -8.99
N SER A 360 -1.06 5.38 -9.05
CA SER A 360 -1.51 6.14 -10.21
C SER A 360 -1.24 7.65 -10.05
N PRO A 361 -0.79 8.36 -11.09
CA PRO A 361 -0.30 7.84 -12.37
C PRO A 361 1.00 7.02 -12.19
N SER A 362 1.22 6.03 -13.07
CA SER A 362 2.39 5.14 -12.99
C SER A 362 3.71 5.93 -12.93
N GLY A 363 4.55 5.61 -11.95
CA GLY A 363 5.86 6.23 -11.75
C GLY A 363 5.83 7.60 -11.05
N ALA A 364 4.65 8.17 -10.83
CA ALA A 364 4.45 9.40 -10.06
C ALA A 364 3.71 9.14 -8.75
N GLY A 365 2.61 8.39 -8.80
CA GLY A 365 1.73 8.13 -7.68
C GLY A 365 0.96 9.36 -7.19
N THR A 366 0.09 9.14 -6.21
CA THR A 366 -0.71 10.18 -5.55
C THR A 366 -0.87 9.81 -4.08
N MET A 367 -0.62 10.75 -3.16
CA MET A 367 -1.02 10.62 -1.76
C MET A 367 -2.36 11.30 -1.56
N VAL A 368 -3.29 10.62 -0.89
CA VAL A 368 -4.61 11.11 -0.54
C VAL A 368 -4.73 11.06 0.98
N PHE A 369 -5.25 12.14 1.56
CA PHE A 369 -5.54 12.24 2.99
C PHE A 369 -7.04 12.06 3.16
N ASP A 370 -7.43 11.10 4.01
CA ASP A 370 -8.79 10.58 4.12
C ASP A 370 -9.42 10.87 5.49
N THR A 371 -10.75 10.76 5.58
CA THR A 371 -11.55 10.89 6.82
C THR A 371 -12.59 9.79 6.97
#